data_AF-A0A9P9CTQ2-F1
#
_entry.id   AF-A0A9P9CTQ2-F1
#
_cell.length_a   1.000
_cell.length_b   1.000
_cell.length_c   1.000
_cell.angle_alpha   90.00
_cell.angle_beta   90.00
_cell.angle_gamma   90.00
#
_symmetry.space_group_name_H-M   'P 1'
#
loop_
_entity.id
_entity.type
_entity.pdbx_description
1 polymer ?
#
loop_
_entity_poly.entity_id
_entity_poly.type
_entity_poly.pdbx_seq_one_letter_code
_entity_poly.pdbx_strand_id
1 'polypeptide(L)'
;MAKSMLELYDRRIAARRRRDYYNRIFEKELKWQERLRNRPIMTGGYMRPTVYNPPLPRLKPQPAHISGMIITRKRVRARRQAESVYNQSILEEMALEVAFEKQLLQMHPQELREPVFSNAEHLWVEHTRRHQSELKKHFYNETQRSLTPFSPEMVKMIRNARREKIRNKTHERERERRGELTKSAMKRLRKAPPARVRTVLKPQQLLEDAVRRSPSEGGWTGATKRRLGMRLKVDENAYARKEDGRAGNQAALAWQERQVRIANSRRGINVGQTCSSKSWNRSTGPNLTYRIRQGPE
;
A
#
# COMPACT_ATOMS: atom_id res chain seq x y z
N MET A 1 31.13 -21.97 -50.71
CA MET A 1 31.51 -21.37 -49.41
C MET A 1 30.94 -19.96 -49.19
N ALA A 2 30.96 -19.04 -50.16
CA ALA A 2 30.42 -17.70 -49.95
C ALA A 2 28.92 -17.66 -49.58
N LYS A 3 28.07 -18.46 -50.25
CA LYS A 3 26.62 -18.53 -49.98
C LYS A 3 26.29 -18.97 -48.55
N SER A 4 26.94 -20.02 -48.04
CA SER A 4 26.71 -20.51 -46.66
C SER A 4 27.13 -19.51 -45.59
N MET A 5 28.17 -18.71 -45.86
CA MET A 5 28.61 -17.65 -44.96
C MET A 5 27.59 -16.51 -44.90
N LEU A 6 27.06 -16.08 -46.05
CA LEU A 6 26.00 -15.07 -46.12
C LEU A 6 24.74 -15.52 -45.37
N GLU A 7 24.28 -16.76 -45.60
CA GLU A 7 23.12 -17.31 -44.88
C GLU A 7 23.30 -17.32 -43.36
N LEU A 8 24.53 -17.60 -42.88
CA LEU A 8 24.84 -17.56 -41.46
C LEU A 8 24.76 -16.14 -40.89
N TYR A 9 25.28 -15.14 -41.60
CA TYR A 9 25.15 -13.74 -41.19
C TYR A 9 23.70 -13.28 -41.22
N ASP A 10 22.94 -13.66 -42.23
CA ASP A 10 21.51 -13.34 -42.32
C ASP A 10 20.73 -13.92 -41.15
N ARG A 11 21.00 -15.17 -40.77
CA ARG A 11 20.41 -15.78 -39.56
C ARG A 11 20.78 -15.02 -38.28
N ARG A 12 22.04 -14.58 -38.14
CA ARG A 12 22.48 -13.78 -36.98
C ARG A 12 21.81 -12.40 -36.95
N ILE A 13 21.71 -11.73 -38.09
CA ILE A 13 21.03 -10.44 -38.22
C ILE A 13 19.54 -10.59 -37.91
N ALA A 14 18.88 -11.62 -38.46
CA ALA A 14 17.47 -11.92 -38.18
C ALA A 14 17.24 -12.21 -36.69
N ALA A 15 18.11 -13.01 -36.05
CA ALA A 15 18.05 -13.27 -34.62
C ALA A 15 18.23 -11.99 -33.78
N ARG A 16 19.17 -11.12 -34.17
CA ARG A 16 19.37 -9.81 -33.52
C ARG A 16 18.15 -8.91 -33.67
N ARG A 17 17.60 -8.76 -34.88
CA ARG A 17 16.37 -7.98 -35.13
C ARG A 17 15.19 -8.51 -34.33
N ARG A 18 15.04 -9.83 -34.24
CA ARG A 18 13.99 -10.48 -33.44
C ARG A 18 14.16 -10.18 -31.94
N ARG A 19 15.39 -10.26 -31.41
CA ARG A 19 15.70 -9.88 -30.04
C ARG A 19 15.37 -8.41 -29.78
N ASP A 20 15.82 -7.50 -30.66
CA ASP A 20 15.56 -6.06 -30.55
C ASP A 20 14.06 -5.74 -30.58
N TYR A 21 13.30 -6.42 -31.46
CA TYR A 21 11.85 -6.32 -31.52
C TYR A 21 11.18 -6.70 -30.19
N TYR A 22 11.53 -7.85 -29.62
CA TYR A 22 10.97 -8.25 -28.32
C TYR A 22 11.43 -7.35 -27.19
N ASN A 23 12.69 -6.91 -27.16
CA ASN A 23 13.19 -5.95 -26.16
C ASN A 23 12.36 -4.66 -26.18
N ARG A 24 12.04 -4.13 -27.36
CA ARG A 24 11.16 -2.95 -27.50
C ARG A 24 9.74 -3.21 -26.98
N ILE A 25 9.19 -4.40 -27.22
CA ILE A 25 7.88 -4.79 -26.66
C ILE A 25 7.96 -4.85 -25.13
N PHE A 26 8.98 -5.51 -24.58
CA PHE A 26 9.18 -5.64 -23.15
C PHE A 26 9.38 -4.28 -22.47
N GLU A 27 10.16 -3.37 -23.04
CA GLU A 27 10.33 -2.01 -22.52
C GLU A 27 9.03 -1.21 -22.54
N LYS A 28 8.24 -1.30 -23.62
CA LYS A 28 6.93 -0.65 -23.70
C LYS A 28 5.98 -1.18 -22.63
N GLU A 29 5.94 -2.49 -22.46
CA GLU A 29 5.11 -3.14 -21.44
C GLU A 29 5.56 -2.76 -20.03
N LEU A 30 6.87 -2.75 -19.76
CA LEU A 30 7.44 -2.33 -18.48
C LEU A 30 7.07 -0.87 -18.16
N LYS A 31 7.25 0.05 -19.11
CA LYS A 31 6.86 1.46 -18.96
C LYS A 31 5.36 1.62 -18.71
N TRP A 32 4.52 0.85 -19.40
CA TRP A 32 3.09 0.86 -19.19
C TRP A 32 2.71 0.35 -17.79
N GLN A 33 3.32 -0.76 -17.34
CA GLN A 33 3.13 -1.29 -15.99
C GLN A 33 3.61 -0.32 -14.92
N GLU A 34 4.74 0.34 -15.11
CA GLU A 34 5.25 1.40 -14.22
C GLU A 34 4.28 2.57 -14.15
N ARG A 35 3.75 3.01 -15.30
CA ARG A 35 2.72 4.06 -15.35
C ARG A 35 1.48 3.66 -14.56
N LEU A 36 1.00 2.42 -14.70
CA LEU A 36 -0.15 1.92 -13.94
C LEU A 36 0.14 1.79 -12.45
N ARG A 37 1.35 1.35 -12.08
CA ARG A 37 1.78 1.22 -10.69
C ARG A 37 1.88 2.58 -9.99
N ASN A 38 2.36 3.58 -10.72
CA ASN A 38 2.61 4.92 -10.20
C ASN A 38 1.44 5.88 -10.43
N ARG A 39 0.37 5.46 -11.12
CA ARG A 39 -0.84 6.27 -11.31
C ARG A 39 -1.48 6.58 -9.96
N PRO A 40 -1.62 7.86 -9.58
CA PRO A 40 -2.27 8.22 -8.33
C PRO A 40 -3.75 7.87 -8.39
N ILE A 41 -4.23 7.07 -7.44
CA ILE A 41 -5.64 6.70 -7.32
C ILE A 41 -6.22 7.36 -6.07
N MET A 42 -7.35 8.04 -6.20
CA MET A 42 -8.09 8.57 -5.07
C MET A 42 -8.62 7.43 -4.20
N THR A 43 -8.22 7.41 -2.93
CA THR A 43 -8.60 6.33 -2.01
C THR A 43 -9.97 6.54 -1.34
N GLY A 44 -10.54 7.74 -1.48
CA GLY A 44 -11.72 8.19 -0.75
C GLY A 44 -11.42 8.73 0.66
N GLY A 45 -10.14 8.95 0.99
CA GLY A 45 -9.70 9.59 2.24
C GLY A 45 -9.36 11.07 2.06
N TYR A 46 -9.40 11.81 3.16
CA TYR A 46 -8.91 13.18 3.26
C TYR A 46 -7.50 13.18 3.88
N MET A 47 -6.63 14.07 3.43
CA MET A 47 -5.51 14.54 4.24
C MET A 47 -5.97 15.76 5.01
N ARG A 48 -5.88 15.70 6.34
CA ARG A 48 -6.23 16.83 7.19
C ARG A 48 -5.34 18.03 6.83
N PRO A 49 -5.90 19.24 6.80
CA PRO A 49 -5.07 20.43 6.69
C PRO A 49 -4.11 20.47 7.87
N THR A 50 -2.87 20.85 7.60
CA THR A 50 -1.84 21.07 8.60
C THR A 50 -1.11 22.36 8.28
N VAL A 51 -0.22 22.76 9.17
CA VAL A 51 0.71 23.87 8.94
C VAL A 51 1.51 23.68 7.63
N TYR A 52 1.74 22.43 7.19
CA TYR A 52 2.55 22.11 6.01
C TYR A 52 1.74 21.94 4.73
N ASN A 53 0.45 21.60 4.81
CA ASN A 53 -0.37 21.34 3.63
C ASN A 53 -1.79 21.87 3.79
N PRO A 54 -2.37 22.43 2.71
CA PRO A 54 -3.81 22.71 2.66
C PRO A 54 -4.60 21.40 2.75
N PRO A 55 -5.94 21.44 2.85
CA PRO A 55 -6.77 20.25 2.66
C PRO A 55 -6.44 19.61 1.30
N LEU A 56 -6.10 18.32 1.30
CA LEU A 56 -5.72 17.57 0.09
C LEU A 56 -6.44 16.21 0.04
N PRO A 57 -6.74 15.67 -1.15
CA PRO A 57 -7.24 14.31 -1.28
C PRO A 57 -6.14 13.28 -1.00
N ARG A 58 -6.49 12.17 -0.35
CA ARG A 58 -5.53 11.08 -0.13
C ARG A 58 -5.42 10.18 -1.36
N LEU A 59 -4.26 10.23 -2.00
CA LEU A 59 -3.91 9.45 -3.20
C LEU A 59 -3.03 8.25 -2.83
N LYS A 60 -3.11 7.18 -3.63
CA LYS A 60 -2.20 6.02 -3.54
C LYS A 60 -1.76 5.56 -4.93
N PRO A 61 -0.44 5.53 -5.23
CA PRO A 61 0.63 6.19 -4.47
C PRO A 61 0.43 7.71 -4.41
N GLN A 62 1.02 8.36 -3.42
CA GLN A 62 1.01 9.81 -3.34
C GLN A 62 2.02 10.37 -4.35
N PRO A 63 1.65 11.36 -5.19
CA PRO A 63 2.59 11.97 -6.11
C PRO A 63 3.81 12.54 -5.39
N ALA A 64 5.00 12.33 -5.97
CA ALA A 64 6.26 12.78 -5.39
C ALA A 64 6.29 14.29 -5.11
N HIS A 65 5.65 15.10 -5.97
CA HIS A 65 5.58 16.55 -5.77
C HIS A 65 4.81 16.94 -4.50
N ILE A 66 3.72 16.24 -4.14
CA ILE A 66 2.96 16.53 -2.92
C ILE A 66 3.79 16.17 -1.69
N SER A 67 4.38 14.97 -1.70
CA SER A 67 5.25 14.52 -0.61
C SER A 67 6.46 15.44 -0.45
N GLY A 68 7.11 15.79 -1.55
CA GLY A 68 8.24 16.72 -1.60
C GLY A 68 7.88 18.10 -1.08
N MET A 69 6.74 18.67 -1.50
CA MET A 69 6.24 19.94 -0.98
C MET A 69 6.09 19.93 0.55
N ILE A 70 5.52 18.86 1.12
CA ILE A 70 5.35 18.74 2.58
C ILE A 70 6.70 18.68 3.29
N ILE A 71 7.64 17.88 2.77
CA ILE A 71 8.99 17.73 3.35
C ILE A 71 9.74 19.06 3.30
N THR A 72 9.74 19.73 2.14
CA THR A 72 10.40 21.03 1.97
C THR A 72 9.83 22.06 2.92
N ARG A 73 8.50 22.15 3.05
CA ARG A 73 7.86 23.07 4.00
C ARG A 73 8.21 22.76 5.46
N LYS A 74 8.31 21.48 5.83
CA LYS A 74 8.75 21.09 7.18
C LYS A 74 10.18 21.57 7.47
N ARG A 75 11.11 21.38 6.52
CA ARG A 75 12.50 21.86 6.64
C ARG A 75 12.57 23.38 6.70
N VAL A 76 11.85 24.08 5.83
CA VAL A 76 11.82 25.55 5.79
C VAL A 76 11.23 26.11 7.09
N ARG A 77 10.16 25.53 7.62
CA ARG A 77 9.60 25.98 8.91
C ARG A 77 10.60 25.81 10.05
N ALA A 78 11.30 24.68 10.13
CA ALA A 78 12.31 24.45 11.15
C ALA A 78 13.43 25.50 11.09
N ARG A 79 13.88 25.85 9.87
CA ARG A 79 14.85 26.93 9.66
C ARG A 79 14.33 28.28 10.16
N ARG A 80 13.12 28.66 9.76
CA ARG A 80 12.47 29.91 10.20
C ARG A 80 12.28 29.99 11.71
N GLN A 81 12.01 28.86 12.36
CA GLN A 81 11.91 28.81 13.82
C GLN A 81 13.27 29.08 14.46
N ALA A 82 14.35 28.48 13.96
CA ALA A 82 15.70 28.78 14.43
C ALA A 82 16.08 30.25 14.18
N GLU A 83 15.81 30.77 12.98
CA GLU A 83 16.02 32.19 12.64
C GLU A 83 15.22 33.13 13.55
N SER A 84 13.98 32.78 13.88
CA SER A 84 13.15 33.59 14.78
C SER A 84 13.71 33.62 16.21
N VAL A 85 14.28 32.51 16.69
CA VAL A 85 14.92 32.44 18.02
C VAL A 85 16.22 33.25 18.00
N TYR A 86 17.02 33.13 16.95
CA TYR A 86 18.25 33.88 16.78
C TYR A 86 18.01 35.39 16.67
N ASN A 87 17.02 35.83 15.88
CA ASN A 87 16.66 37.24 15.81
C ASN A 87 16.19 37.76 17.17
N GLN A 88 15.48 36.94 17.95
CA GLN A 88 15.04 37.30 19.29
C GLN A 88 16.22 37.50 20.25
N SER A 89 17.25 36.62 20.20
CA SER A 89 18.44 36.78 21.03
C SER A 89 19.23 38.04 20.67
N ILE A 90 19.37 38.36 19.37
CA ILE A 90 20.00 39.62 18.94
C ILE A 90 19.26 40.83 19.52
N LEU A 91 17.92 40.82 19.47
CA LEU A 91 17.15 41.94 20.01
C LEU A 91 17.31 42.10 21.53
N GLU A 92 17.43 40.98 22.25
CA GLU A 92 17.68 40.97 23.69
C GLU A 92 19.09 41.49 24.02
N GLU A 93 20.12 41.03 23.30
CA GLU A 93 21.50 41.53 23.41
C GLU A 93 21.57 43.04 23.14
N MET A 94 20.96 43.51 22.04
CA MET A 94 20.92 44.93 21.72
C MET A 94 20.23 45.76 22.82
N ALA A 95 19.17 45.23 23.44
CA ALA A 95 18.50 45.91 24.53
C ALA A 95 19.39 46.00 25.79
N LEU A 96 20.16 44.95 26.07
CA LEU A 96 21.13 44.94 27.17
C LEU A 96 22.28 45.93 26.93
N GLU A 97 22.83 45.98 25.71
CA GLU A 97 23.90 46.93 25.35
C GLU A 97 23.43 48.39 25.48
N VAL A 98 22.21 48.69 25.01
CA VAL A 98 21.61 50.02 25.17
C VAL A 98 21.41 50.37 26.64
N ALA A 99 20.94 49.42 27.46
CA ALA A 99 20.78 49.65 28.90
C ALA A 99 22.11 49.87 29.61
N PHE A 100 23.13 49.08 29.26
CA PHE A 100 24.48 49.19 29.79
C PHE A 100 25.11 50.55 29.44
N GLU A 101 25.03 50.97 28.18
CA GLU A 101 25.59 52.25 27.74
C GLU A 101 24.88 53.44 28.42
N LYS A 102 23.55 53.37 28.57
CA LYS A 102 22.78 54.37 29.34
C LYS A 102 23.24 54.45 30.80
N GLN A 103 23.50 53.30 31.43
CA GLN A 103 24.00 53.26 32.80
C GLN A 103 25.43 53.83 32.89
N LEU A 104 26.30 53.53 31.91
CA LEU A 104 27.66 54.04 31.88
C LEU A 104 27.70 55.56 31.68
N LEU A 105 26.82 56.10 30.83
CA LEU A 105 26.62 57.54 30.68
C LEU A 105 26.17 58.22 31.98
N GLN A 106 25.32 57.56 32.78
CA GLN A 106 24.88 58.08 34.08
C GLN A 106 26.02 58.14 35.09
N MET A 107 26.91 57.14 35.09
CA MET A 107 28.03 57.06 36.03
C MET A 107 29.21 57.97 35.61
N HIS A 108 29.50 58.06 34.31
CA HIS A 108 30.67 58.74 33.75
C HIS A 108 30.32 59.68 32.59
N PRO A 109 29.57 60.77 32.84
CA PRO A 109 29.08 61.65 31.78
C PRO A 109 30.19 62.39 31.00
N GLN A 110 31.39 62.52 31.56
CA GLN A 110 32.51 63.21 30.92
C GLN A 110 33.34 62.30 29.98
N GLU A 111 33.31 60.99 30.21
CA GLU A 111 34.16 60.02 29.48
C GLU A 111 33.50 59.54 28.19
N LEU A 112 32.18 59.37 28.19
CA LEU A 112 31.41 59.01 27.01
C LEU A 112 30.82 60.27 26.36
N ARG A 113 31.53 60.84 25.38
CA ARG A 113 31.02 61.99 24.63
C ARG A 113 29.84 61.67 23.70
N GLU A 114 29.81 60.47 23.12
CA GLU A 114 28.77 60.07 22.16
C GLU A 114 28.37 58.60 22.35
N PRO A 115 27.13 58.31 22.79
CA PRO A 115 26.66 56.94 22.83
C PRO A 115 26.40 56.41 21.42
N VAL A 116 26.95 55.24 21.12
CA VAL A 116 26.85 54.55 19.84
C VAL A 116 25.53 53.80 19.74
N PHE A 117 25.13 53.10 20.80
CA PHE A 117 23.95 52.23 20.77
C PHE A 117 22.67 52.98 21.08
N SER A 118 22.70 53.90 22.03
CA SER A 118 21.53 54.63 22.52
C SER A 118 21.02 55.65 21.51
N ASN A 119 21.91 56.33 20.78
CA ASN A 119 21.53 57.31 19.76
C ASN A 119 20.99 56.64 18.49
N ALA A 120 21.52 55.47 18.15
CA ALA A 120 21.22 54.78 16.90
C ALA A 120 20.46 53.45 17.09
N GLU A 121 19.84 53.21 18.26
CA GLU A 121 19.17 51.95 18.60
C GLU A 121 18.23 51.49 17.48
N HIS A 122 17.43 52.41 16.97
CA HIS A 122 16.47 52.14 15.91
C HIS A 122 17.14 51.61 14.63
N LEU A 123 18.31 52.12 14.23
CA LEU A 123 19.00 51.68 13.01
C LEU A 123 19.50 50.23 13.14
N TRP A 124 20.06 49.88 14.29
CA TRP A 124 20.54 48.52 14.56
C TRP A 124 19.40 47.51 14.65
N VAL A 125 18.30 47.92 15.27
CA VAL A 125 17.17 47.05 15.59
C VAL A 125 16.17 46.93 14.43
N GLU A 126 16.06 47.94 13.57
CA GLU A 126 15.05 48.00 12.49
C GLU A 126 15.14 46.81 11.54
N HIS A 127 16.34 46.46 11.08
CA HIS A 127 16.52 45.32 10.16
C HIS A 127 16.04 44.00 10.80
N THR A 128 16.43 43.74 12.04
CA THR A 128 16.04 42.53 12.78
C THR A 128 14.53 42.50 13.06
N ARG A 129 13.94 43.64 13.45
CA ARG A 129 12.48 43.78 13.62
C ARG A 129 11.73 43.55 12.32
N ARG A 130 12.21 44.10 11.20
CA ARG A 130 11.64 43.88 9.87
C ARG A 130 11.66 42.41 9.51
N HIS A 131 12.81 41.75 9.65
CA HIS A 131 12.93 40.31 9.38
C HIS A 131 12.01 39.48 10.28
N GLN A 132 11.93 39.79 11.58
CA GLN A 132 11.03 39.09 12.49
C GLN A 132 9.54 39.32 12.14
N SER A 133 9.18 40.50 11.63
CA SER A 133 7.84 40.78 11.12
C SER A 133 7.50 39.90 9.90
N GLU A 134 8.46 39.68 9.01
CA GLU A 134 8.31 38.81 7.84
C GLU A 134 8.14 37.34 8.25
N LEU A 135 8.94 36.87 9.22
CA LEU A 135 8.78 35.54 9.81
C LEU A 135 7.41 35.35 10.45
N LYS A 136 6.90 36.36 11.18
CA LYS A 136 5.54 36.35 11.75
C LYS A 136 4.46 36.23 10.66
N LYS A 137 4.59 36.99 9.55
CA LYS A 137 3.69 36.86 8.38
C LYS A 137 3.72 35.44 7.80
N HIS A 138 4.89 34.81 7.71
CA HIS A 138 4.99 33.42 7.26
C HIS A 138 4.28 32.45 8.20
N PHE A 139 4.48 32.56 9.52
CA PHE A 139 3.79 31.71 10.50
C PHE A 139 2.27 31.91 10.50
N TYR A 140 1.80 33.14 10.31
CA TYR A 140 0.39 33.43 10.13
C TYR A 140 -0.19 32.69 8.91
N ASN A 141 0.47 32.80 7.75
CA ASN A 141 0.04 32.11 6.53
C ASN A 141 0.04 30.58 6.67
N GLU A 142 1.00 30.03 7.43
CA GLU A 142 1.05 28.61 7.74
C GLU A 142 -0.10 28.19 8.68
N THR A 143 -0.49 29.05 9.62
CA THR A 143 -1.66 28.85 10.48
C THR A 143 -2.95 28.89 9.66
N GLN A 144 -3.11 29.88 8.78
CA GLN A 144 -4.27 29.97 7.87
C GLN A 144 -4.43 28.72 7.00
N ARG A 145 -3.31 28.15 6.52
CA ARG A 145 -3.33 26.88 5.77
C ARG A 145 -3.90 25.71 6.59
N SER A 146 -3.59 25.64 7.87
CA SER A 146 -4.12 24.60 8.77
C SER A 146 -5.62 24.77 9.06
N LEU A 147 -6.10 26.02 9.04
CA LEU A 147 -7.51 26.38 9.27
C LEU A 147 -8.37 26.28 8.01
N THR A 148 -7.75 26.10 6.83
CA THR A 148 -8.46 26.08 5.55
C THR A 148 -9.46 24.90 5.50
N PRO A 149 -10.77 25.14 5.33
CA PRO A 149 -11.77 24.07 5.23
C PRO A 149 -11.68 23.34 3.90
N PHE A 150 -12.20 22.11 3.85
CA PHE A 150 -12.27 21.34 2.60
C PHE A 150 -13.26 21.97 1.62
N SER A 151 -12.82 22.24 0.39
CA SER A 151 -13.70 22.71 -0.68
C SER A 151 -14.85 21.71 -0.93
N PRO A 152 -16.09 22.19 -1.19
CA PRO A 152 -17.24 21.32 -1.47
C PRO A 152 -17.02 20.42 -2.69
N GLU A 153 -16.28 20.89 -3.70
CA GLU A 153 -15.92 20.09 -4.88
C GLU A 153 -15.03 18.91 -4.49
N MET A 154 -14.04 19.14 -3.63
CA MET A 154 -13.16 18.09 -3.11
C MET A 154 -13.94 17.06 -2.29
N VAL A 155 -14.90 17.52 -1.47
CA VAL A 155 -15.80 16.63 -0.73
C VAL A 155 -16.62 15.75 -1.69
N LYS A 156 -17.16 16.34 -2.77
CA LYS A 156 -17.89 15.61 -3.82
C LYS A 156 -17.00 14.56 -4.50
N MET A 157 -15.79 14.94 -4.91
CA MET A 157 -14.83 14.02 -5.52
C MET A 157 -14.49 12.85 -4.61
N ILE A 158 -14.28 13.11 -3.31
CA ILE A 158 -13.94 12.07 -2.34
C ILE A 158 -15.14 11.14 -2.07
N ARG A 159 -16.36 11.68 -1.99
CA ARG A 159 -17.59 10.87 -1.91
C ARG A 159 -17.75 9.97 -3.13
N ASN A 160 -17.50 10.50 -4.33
CA ASN A 160 -17.54 9.72 -5.56
C ASN A 160 -16.47 8.61 -5.56
N ALA A 161 -15.24 8.91 -5.13
CA ALA A 161 -14.19 7.90 -5.00
C ALA A 161 -14.56 6.79 -3.98
N ARG A 162 -15.27 7.13 -2.89
CA ARG A 162 -15.80 6.12 -1.94
C ARG A 162 -16.86 5.24 -2.59
N ARG A 163 -17.82 5.84 -3.31
CA ARG A 163 -18.86 5.10 -4.04
C ARG A 163 -18.24 4.15 -5.06
N GLU A 164 -17.29 4.64 -5.83
CA GLU A 164 -16.59 3.86 -6.86
C GLU A 164 -15.75 2.73 -6.24
N LYS A 165 -15.11 2.98 -5.10
CA LYS A 165 -14.42 1.92 -4.34
C LYS A 165 -15.39 0.84 -3.87
N ILE A 166 -16.56 1.21 -3.37
CA ILE A 166 -17.59 0.24 -2.95
C ILE A 166 -18.08 -0.55 -4.17
N ARG A 167 -18.44 0.14 -5.26
CA ARG A 167 -18.86 -0.47 -6.52
C ARG A 167 -17.84 -1.49 -7.03
N ASN A 168 -16.57 -1.11 -7.11
CA ASN A 168 -15.49 -1.99 -7.55
C ASN A 168 -15.30 -3.19 -6.62
N LYS A 169 -15.44 -3.02 -5.30
CA LYS A 169 -15.37 -4.13 -4.35
C LYS A 169 -16.58 -5.05 -4.42
N THR A 170 -17.76 -4.53 -4.71
CA THR A 170 -18.96 -5.33 -4.97
C THR A 170 -18.78 -6.14 -6.23
N HIS A 171 -18.31 -5.52 -7.33
CA HIS A 171 -18.03 -6.21 -8.58
C HIS A 171 -16.92 -7.27 -8.44
N GLU A 172 -15.84 -7.01 -7.69
CA GLU A 172 -14.81 -8.01 -7.38
C GLU A 172 -15.41 -9.21 -6.64
N ARG A 173 -16.31 -8.99 -5.68
CA ARG A 173 -17.02 -10.07 -4.97
C ARG A 173 -17.99 -10.85 -5.86
N GLU A 174 -18.65 -10.18 -6.81
CA GLU A 174 -19.51 -10.87 -7.78
C GLU A 174 -18.71 -11.80 -8.70
N ARG A 175 -17.53 -11.36 -9.16
CA ARG A 175 -16.59 -12.21 -9.90
C ARG A 175 -16.13 -13.41 -9.06
N GLU A 176 -15.79 -13.18 -7.78
CA GLU A 176 -15.46 -14.28 -6.85
C GLU A 176 -16.61 -15.30 -6.73
N ARG A 177 -17.86 -14.83 -6.66
CA ARG A 177 -19.05 -15.71 -6.62
C ARG A 177 -19.27 -16.50 -7.90
N ARG A 178 -18.93 -15.92 -9.06
CA ARG A 178 -18.94 -16.64 -10.35
C ARG A 178 -17.84 -17.70 -10.46
N GLY A 179 -16.92 -17.75 -9.49
CA GLY A 179 -15.84 -18.73 -9.43
C GLY A 179 -14.47 -18.19 -9.87
N GLU A 180 -14.36 -16.90 -10.18
CA GLU A 180 -13.07 -16.32 -10.54
C GLU A 180 -12.14 -16.19 -9.32
N LEU A 181 -10.92 -16.69 -9.44
CA LEU A 181 -9.91 -16.61 -8.39
C LEU A 181 -9.21 -15.24 -8.39
N THR A 182 -9.82 -14.27 -7.70
CA THR A 182 -9.22 -12.94 -7.48
C THR A 182 -8.03 -13.01 -6.51
N LYS A 183 -7.20 -11.96 -6.48
CA LYS A 183 -6.11 -11.84 -5.48
C LYS A 183 -6.64 -11.88 -4.04
N SER A 184 -7.81 -11.28 -3.80
CA SER A 184 -8.47 -11.27 -2.49
C SER A 184 -8.93 -12.68 -2.10
N ALA A 185 -9.56 -13.42 -3.02
CA ALA A 185 -9.93 -14.81 -2.82
C ALA A 185 -8.71 -15.70 -2.54
N MET A 186 -7.65 -15.59 -3.36
CA MET A 186 -6.41 -16.33 -3.16
C MET A 186 -5.76 -16.02 -1.80
N LYS A 187 -5.76 -14.75 -1.37
CA LYS A 187 -5.26 -14.37 -0.04
C LYS A 187 -6.09 -15.00 1.08
N ARG A 188 -7.41 -15.07 0.92
CA ARG A 188 -8.32 -15.69 1.90
C ARG A 188 -8.13 -17.21 1.95
N LEU A 189 -7.96 -17.86 0.80
CA LEU A 189 -7.68 -19.29 0.68
C LEU A 189 -6.34 -19.68 1.31
N ARG A 190 -5.32 -18.83 1.17
CA ARG A 190 -3.99 -19.05 1.77
C ARG A 190 -3.95 -18.85 3.29
N LYS A 191 -4.98 -18.25 3.89
CA LYS A 191 -5.03 -18.13 5.36
C LYS A 191 -5.29 -19.52 5.95
N ALA A 192 -4.41 -19.93 6.86
CA ALA A 192 -4.56 -21.10 7.70
C ALA A 192 -5.14 -20.69 9.06
N PRO A 193 -5.72 -21.62 9.85
CA PRO A 193 -6.03 -21.32 11.24
C PRO A 193 -4.73 -21.03 12.00
N PRO A 194 -4.77 -20.24 13.10
CA PRO A 194 -3.59 -19.99 13.93
C PRO A 194 -2.90 -21.31 14.32
N ALA A 195 -1.57 -21.30 14.42
CA ALA A 195 -0.79 -22.53 14.61
C ALA A 195 -1.27 -23.37 15.81
N ARG A 196 -1.57 -22.74 16.95
CA ARG A 196 -2.11 -23.40 18.15
C ARG A 196 -3.48 -24.05 17.92
N VAL A 197 -4.34 -23.43 17.12
CA VAL A 197 -5.66 -24.01 16.78
C VAL A 197 -5.46 -25.18 15.81
N ARG A 198 -4.54 -25.03 14.85
CA ARG A 198 -4.24 -26.03 13.84
C ARG A 198 -3.75 -27.36 14.42
N THR A 199 -3.01 -27.35 15.53
CA THR A 199 -2.53 -28.58 16.20
C THR A 199 -3.64 -29.36 16.89
N VAL A 200 -4.71 -28.68 17.32
CA VAL A 200 -5.85 -29.28 18.02
C VAL A 200 -6.91 -29.77 17.03
N LEU A 201 -7.04 -29.10 15.88
CA LEU A 201 -8.06 -29.44 14.88
C LEU A 201 -7.78 -30.79 14.20
N LYS A 202 -8.84 -31.60 14.08
CA LYS A 202 -8.82 -32.84 13.28
C LYS A 202 -8.66 -32.50 11.79
N PRO A 203 -8.13 -33.42 10.95
CA PRO A 203 -7.99 -33.19 9.51
C PRO A 203 -9.28 -32.78 8.81
N GLN A 204 -10.41 -33.38 9.20
CA GLN A 204 -11.73 -33.02 8.67
C GLN A 204 -12.12 -31.58 9.03
N GLN A 205 -11.85 -31.14 10.25
CA GLN A 205 -12.14 -29.77 10.68
C GLN A 205 -11.24 -28.75 9.97
N LEU A 206 -9.98 -29.12 9.65
CA LEU A 206 -9.10 -28.29 8.82
C LEU A 206 -9.64 -28.14 7.40
N LEU A 207 -10.21 -29.20 6.83
CA LEU A 207 -10.86 -29.14 5.53
C LEU A 207 -12.11 -28.25 5.57
N GLU A 208 -12.96 -28.42 6.57
CA GLU A 208 -14.15 -27.58 6.79
C GLU A 208 -13.78 -26.09 7.00
N ASP A 209 -12.70 -25.81 7.72
CA ASP A 209 -12.16 -24.47 7.91
C ASP A 209 -11.58 -23.87 6.61
N ALA A 210 -10.94 -24.68 5.76
CA ALA A 210 -10.53 -24.27 4.42
C ALA A 210 -11.75 -23.95 3.53
N VAL A 211 -12.78 -24.78 3.58
CA VAL A 211 -14.07 -24.58 2.89
C VAL A 211 -14.76 -23.32 3.36
N ARG A 212 -14.78 -23.06 4.68
CA ARG A 212 -15.32 -21.85 5.27
C ARG A 212 -14.71 -20.57 4.66
N ARG A 213 -13.43 -20.62 4.29
CA ARG A 213 -12.69 -19.51 3.67
C ARG A 213 -12.84 -19.44 2.15
N SER A 214 -13.28 -20.50 1.50
CA SER A 214 -13.41 -20.52 0.04
C SER A 214 -14.48 -19.53 -0.44
N PRO A 215 -14.34 -18.91 -1.62
CA PRO A 215 -15.38 -18.06 -2.19
C PRO A 215 -16.60 -18.87 -2.67
N SER A 216 -16.42 -20.15 -2.98
CA SER A 216 -17.48 -20.99 -3.53
C SER A 216 -18.63 -21.15 -2.52
N GLU A 217 -19.85 -20.90 -2.97
CA GLU A 217 -21.07 -21.16 -2.21
C GLU A 217 -21.84 -22.37 -2.78
N GLY A 218 -21.32 -23.00 -3.84
CA GLY A 218 -21.92 -24.18 -4.48
C GLY A 218 -21.51 -25.51 -3.86
N GLY A 219 -22.37 -26.51 -4.07
CA GLY A 219 -22.17 -27.90 -3.71
C GLY A 219 -21.73 -28.24 -2.32
N TRP A 220 -20.83 -29.23 -2.24
CA TRP A 220 -20.29 -29.68 -0.95
C TRP A 220 -19.74 -28.51 -0.12
N THR A 221 -19.16 -27.49 -0.76
CA THR A 221 -18.68 -26.29 -0.07
C THR A 221 -19.81 -25.43 0.51
N GLY A 222 -20.92 -25.27 -0.21
CA GLY A 222 -22.13 -24.60 0.26
C GLY A 222 -22.82 -25.36 1.39
N ALA A 223 -23.01 -26.67 1.22
CA ALA A 223 -23.61 -27.54 2.22
C ALA A 223 -22.81 -27.54 3.53
N THR A 224 -21.48 -27.65 3.44
CA THR A 224 -20.59 -27.57 4.61
C THR A 224 -20.70 -26.22 5.31
N LYS A 225 -20.75 -25.11 4.57
CA LYS A 225 -20.92 -23.77 5.16
C LYS A 225 -22.26 -23.60 5.88
N ARG A 226 -23.34 -24.17 5.36
CA ARG A 226 -24.64 -24.19 6.04
C ARG A 226 -24.60 -25.02 7.31
N ARG A 227 -23.97 -26.21 7.27
CA ARG A 227 -23.75 -27.03 8.47
C ARG A 227 -22.97 -26.28 9.55
N LEU A 228 -22.03 -25.43 9.15
CA LEU A 228 -21.28 -24.54 10.04
C LEU A 228 -22.07 -23.27 10.45
N GLY A 229 -23.35 -23.15 10.08
CA GLY A 229 -24.22 -22.03 10.45
C GLY A 229 -23.99 -20.73 9.67
N MET A 230 -23.29 -20.76 8.54
CA MET A 230 -23.08 -19.56 7.72
C MET A 230 -24.32 -19.24 6.88
N ARG A 231 -24.77 -17.98 6.95
CA ARG A 231 -25.84 -17.46 6.08
C ARG A 231 -25.29 -17.24 4.66
N LEU A 232 -25.76 -18.04 3.69
CA LEU A 232 -25.47 -17.88 2.27
C LEU A 232 -26.49 -16.94 1.62
N LYS A 233 -26.09 -16.21 0.57
CA LYS A 233 -26.96 -15.20 -0.05
C LYS A 233 -27.89 -15.77 -1.13
N VAL A 234 -27.55 -16.92 -1.68
CA VAL A 234 -28.32 -17.57 -2.74
C VAL A 234 -29.39 -18.46 -2.09
N ASP A 235 -30.62 -18.36 -2.60
CA ASP A 235 -31.80 -19.07 -2.09
C ASP A 235 -31.55 -20.56 -1.86
N GLU A 236 -32.10 -21.10 -0.78
CA GLU A 236 -32.01 -22.53 -0.39
C GLU A 236 -32.32 -23.46 -1.57
N ASN A 237 -33.34 -23.09 -2.35
CA ASN A 237 -33.85 -23.88 -3.47
C ASN A 237 -33.06 -23.71 -4.78
N ALA A 238 -32.24 -22.67 -4.92
CA ALA A 238 -31.46 -22.45 -6.14
C ALA A 238 -30.27 -23.43 -6.26
N TYR A 239 -29.86 -24.03 -5.13
CA TYR A 239 -28.75 -24.99 -5.09
C TYR A 239 -29.17 -26.44 -5.27
N ALA A 240 -30.23 -26.89 -4.59
CA ALA A 240 -30.81 -28.22 -4.79
C ALA A 240 -31.10 -28.45 -6.29
N ARG A 241 -31.71 -27.46 -6.94
CA ARG A 241 -32.00 -27.49 -8.39
C ARG A 241 -30.77 -27.55 -9.31
N LYS A 242 -29.58 -27.13 -8.87
CA LYS A 242 -28.36 -27.15 -9.69
C LYS A 242 -27.53 -28.41 -9.50
N GLU A 243 -27.56 -29.02 -8.32
CA GLU A 243 -26.75 -30.19 -8.00
C GLU A 243 -27.48 -31.52 -8.18
N ASP A 244 -28.78 -31.56 -7.86
CA ASP A 244 -29.59 -32.78 -8.01
C ASP A 244 -29.84 -33.14 -9.48
N GLY A 245 -29.38 -32.29 -10.41
CA GLY A 245 -29.66 -32.36 -11.83
C GLY A 245 -31.13 -32.08 -12.13
N ARG A 246 -31.50 -32.09 -13.42
CA ARG A 246 -32.92 -32.27 -13.77
C ARG A 246 -33.30 -33.69 -13.35
N ALA A 247 -34.54 -33.91 -12.89
CA ALA A 247 -35.01 -35.23 -12.44
C ALA A 247 -34.70 -36.37 -13.44
N GLY A 248 -34.76 -36.09 -14.75
CA GLY A 248 -34.41 -37.06 -15.80
C GLY A 248 -32.94 -37.49 -15.87
N ASN A 249 -32.01 -36.76 -15.26
CA ASN A 249 -30.57 -37.07 -15.30
C ASN A 249 -30.07 -37.84 -14.06
N GLN A 250 -30.92 -38.11 -13.07
CA GLN A 250 -30.49 -38.76 -11.84
C GLN A 250 -29.95 -40.17 -12.07
N ALA A 251 -30.54 -40.93 -12.99
CA ALA A 251 -30.06 -42.27 -13.35
C ALA A 251 -28.64 -42.24 -13.94
N ALA A 252 -28.35 -41.27 -14.80
CA ALA A 252 -27.02 -41.09 -15.40
C ALA A 252 -25.98 -40.68 -14.35
N LEU A 253 -26.33 -39.76 -13.44
CA LEU A 253 -25.45 -39.33 -12.34
C LEU A 253 -25.16 -40.49 -11.37
N ALA A 254 -26.17 -41.27 -11.00
CA ALA A 254 -26.02 -42.44 -10.13
C ALA A 254 -25.14 -43.53 -10.77
N TRP A 255 -25.22 -43.69 -12.10
CA TRP A 255 -24.34 -44.59 -12.84
C TRP A 255 -22.89 -44.08 -12.83
N GLN A 256 -22.66 -42.80 -13.10
CA GLN A 256 -21.32 -42.18 -13.03
C GLN A 256 -20.72 -42.30 -11.63
N GLU A 257 -21.51 -42.04 -10.58
CA GLU A 257 -21.07 -42.20 -9.19
C GLU A 257 -20.64 -43.65 -8.90
N ARG A 258 -21.42 -44.64 -9.37
CA ARG A 258 -21.06 -46.06 -9.28
C ARG A 258 -19.72 -46.35 -9.98
N GLN A 259 -19.51 -45.84 -11.19
CA GLN A 259 -18.26 -46.02 -11.93
C GLN A 259 -17.07 -45.41 -11.19
N VAL A 260 -17.23 -44.21 -10.62
CA VAL A 260 -16.19 -43.55 -9.81
C VAL A 260 -15.88 -44.37 -8.55
N ARG A 261 -16.90 -44.91 -7.86
CA ARG A 261 -16.69 -45.79 -6.70
C ARG A 261 -15.91 -47.03 -7.08
N ILE A 262 -16.30 -47.74 -8.15
CA ILE A 262 -15.59 -48.93 -8.65
C ILE A 262 -14.14 -48.58 -9.01
N ALA A 263 -13.92 -47.47 -9.72
CA ALA A 263 -12.58 -47.02 -10.09
C ALA A 263 -11.71 -46.68 -8.87
N ASN A 264 -12.27 -46.02 -7.86
CA ASN A 264 -11.56 -45.70 -6.61
C ASN A 264 -11.23 -46.95 -5.79
N SER A 265 -12.17 -47.92 -5.74
CA SER A 265 -11.93 -49.23 -5.12
C SER A 265 -10.79 -49.98 -5.81
N ARG A 266 -10.72 -49.96 -7.15
CA ARG A 266 -9.61 -50.54 -7.92
C ARG A 266 -8.26 -49.87 -7.65
N ARG A 267 -8.27 -48.56 -7.37
CA ARG A 267 -7.06 -47.80 -7.01
C ARG A 267 -6.61 -48.02 -5.56
N GLY A 268 -7.32 -48.85 -4.78
CA GLY A 268 -7.04 -49.07 -3.36
C GLY A 268 -7.28 -47.84 -2.48
N ILE A 269 -7.98 -46.82 -2.99
CA ILE A 269 -8.33 -45.62 -2.23
C ILE A 269 -9.58 -45.95 -1.41
N ASN A 270 -9.38 -46.49 -0.21
CA ASN A 270 -10.46 -46.73 0.73
C ASN A 270 -11.01 -45.40 1.26
N VAL A 271 -12.10 -44.91 0.67
CA VAL A 271 -12.75 -43.63 1.01
C VAL A 271 -13.26 -43.60 2.48
N GLY A 272 -13.36 -44.77 3.14
CA GLY A 272 -13.79 -44.91 4.55
C GLY A 272 -12.67 -45.06 5.58
N GLN A 273 -11.41 -45.27 5.19
CA GLN A 273 -10.31 -45.28 6.16
C GLN A 273 -9.80 -43.84 6.35
N THR A 274 -10.44 -43.12 7.25
CA THR A 274 -9.88 -41.89 7.83
C THR A 274 -8.43 -42.18 8.22
N CYS A 275 -7.50 -41.38 7.68
CA CYS A 275 -6.08 -41.40 7.96
C CYS A 275 -5.81 -41.47 9.48
N SER A 276 -5.74 -42.69 10.00
CA SER A 276 -5.12 -43.00 11.28
C SER A 276 -3.63 -42.76 11.11
N SER A 277 -3.17 -41.62 11.62
CA SER A 277 -1.81 -41.38 12.13
C SER A 277 -0.68 -42.17 11.46
N LYS A 278 -0.47 -42.03 10.15
CA LYS A 278 0.88 -42.20 9.61
C LYS A 278 1.63 -40.90 9.85
N SER A 279 2.38 -40.88 10.94
CA SER A 279 3.40 -39.88 11.23
C SER A 279 4.22 -39.65 9.96
N TRP A 280 4.05 -38.48 9.35
CA TRP A 280 5.00 -37.99 8.38
C TRP A 280 6.27 -37.63 9.15
N ASN A 281 7.19 -38.59 9.30
CA ASN A 281 8.56 -38.31 9.68
C ASN A 281 9.16 -37.36 8.63
N ARG A 282 9.19 -36.07 8.94
CA ARG A 282 9.96 -35.03 8.24
C ARG A 282 11.44 -35.14 8.60
N SER A 283 12.04 -36.30 8.40
CA SER A 283 13.47 -36.50 8.56
C SER A 283 14.03 -36.99 7.24
N THR A 284 14.31 -36.05 6.33
CA THR A 284 15.28 -36.06 5.21
C THR A 284 14.78 -35.13 4.11
N GLY A 285 14.77 -33.82 4.39
CA GLY A 285 14.92 -32.87 3.29
C GLY A 285 16.36 -33.00 2.77
N PRO A 286 16.60 -33.10 1.45
CA PRO A 286 17.96 -33.07 0.93
C PRO A 286 18.59 -31.73 1.32
N ASN A 287 19.72 -31.79 2.03
CA ASN A 287 20.59 -30.65 2.30
C ASN A 287 21.05 -30.08 0.96
N LEU A 288 20.33 -29.09 0.42
CA LEU A 288 20.80 -28.22 -0.63
C LEU A 288 21.81 -27.24 -0.01
N THR A 289 23.02 -27.74 0.23
CA THR A 289 24.17 -26.88 0.47
C THR A 289 24.48 -26.14 -0.83
N TYR A 290 24.15 -24.86 -0.86
CA TYR A 290 24.60 -23.96 -1.90
C TYR A 290 26.12 -23.85 -1.81
N ARG A 291 26.82 -24.55 -2.71
CA ARG A 291 28.27 -24.39 -2.92
C ARG A 291 28.47 -23.02 -3.59
N ILE A 292 28.80 -22.01 -2.78
CA ILE A 292 29.25 -20.71 -3.27
C ILE A 292 30.54 -20.95 -4.06
N ARG A 293 30.48 -20.82 -5.39
CA ARG A 293 31.69 -20.73 -6.21
C ARG A 293 32.39 -19.42 -5.86
N GLN A 294 33.50 -19.52 -5.14
CA GLN A 294 34.49 -18.44 -5.13
C GLN A 294 35.05 -18.35 -6.56
N GLY A 295 34.94 -17.17 -7.18
CA GLY A 295 35.59 -16.87 -8.44
C GLY A 295 37.10 -16.65 -8.21
N PRO A 296 37.95 -16.90 -9.22
CA PRO A 296 39.36 -16.59 -9.14
C PRO A 296 39.58 -15.07 -9.22
N GLU A 297 40.59 -14.62 -8.47
CA GLU A 297 41.23 -13.30 -8.58
C GLU A 297 41.91 -13.11 -9.94
#